data_AF-A0A3N9MU70-F1
#
_entry.id   AF-A0A3N9MU70-F1
#
_cell.length_a   1.000
_cell.length_b   1.000
_cell.length_c   1.000
_cell.angle_alpha   90.00
_cell.angle_beta   90.00
_cell.angle_gamma   90.00
#
_symmetry.space_group_name_H-M   'P 1'
#
loop_
_entity.id
_entity.type
_entity.pdbx_description
1 polymer ?
#
loop_
_entity_poly.entity_id
_entity_poly.type
_entity_poly.pdbx_seq_one_letter_code
_entity_poly.pdbx_strand_id
1 'polypeptide(L)'
;MKNKKHIIKKSKIPKILVITNKILSRNFTKRFSAVLFGLIILYISLWETYELFNLKNQQKTWEKRKRVAESIIDYATELKSVTKTFRLYLNEYDDLLIEYNRTHNPVFIVHIKFTDSLITHRCAILLENRRVELEKTIQEYDRLIPRLYSKDIFKLNILEEEFSKIVKKLHFNNLLNPLDILTKNLSTSRIQPLINLEDILDTFITYYENEKYTYLYQGFNYNDSKSNKIKNIIFSIITLIFYFYTIIPYLFNTKDG
;
A
#
# COMPACT_ATOMS: atom_id res chain seq x y z
N MET A 1 -26.51 -72.44 -77.44
CA MET A 1 -26.20 -72.29 -76.00
C MET A 1 -25.46 -70.98 -75.78
N LYS A 2 -25.92 -70.18 -74.82
CA LYS A 2 -25.43 -68.83 -74.49
C LYS A 2 -24.25 -68.93 -73.52
N ASN A 3 -23.16 -68.22 -73.79
CA ASN A 3 -22.18 -67.85 -72.75
C ASN A 3 -21.92 -66.35 -72.83
N LYS A 4 -22.68 -65.60 -72.03
CA LYS A 4 -22.44 -64.16 -71.80
C LYS A 4 -21.32 -64.03 -70.76
N LYS A 5 -20.17 -63.51 -71.18
CA LYS A 5 -19.15 -63.01 -70.25
C LYS A 5 -19.74 -61.82 -69.47
N HIS A 6 -19.86 -61.97 -68.15
CA HIS A 6 -20.14 -60.86 -67.25
C HIS A 6 -18.89 -59.98 -67.15
N ILE A 7 -18.88 -58.86 -67.89
CA ILE A 7 -17.94 -57.77 -67.65
C ILE A 7 -18.45 -57.03 -66.41
N ILE A 8 -17.77 -57.23 -65.28
CA ILE A 8 -17.96 -56.45 -64.07
C ILE A 8 -17.57 -55.00 -64.40
N LYS A 9 -18.57 -54.11 -64.47
CA LYS A 9 -18.37 -52.68 -64.61
C LYS A 9 -17.65 -52.19 -63.34
N LYS A 10 -16.41 -51.70 -63.49
CA LYS A 10 -15.73 -50.90 -62.46
C LYS A 10 -16.67 -49.78 -62.04
N SER A 11 -17.07 -49.77 -60.77
CA SER A 11 -17.86 -48.69 -60.20
C SER A 11 -17.08 -47.39 -60.35
N LYS A 12 -17.67 -46.42 -61.04
CA LYS A 12 -17.19 -45.04 -61.03
C LYS A 12 -17.47 -44.51 -59.63
N ILE A 13 -16.48 -44.60 -58.73
CA ILE A 13 -16.45 -43.74 -57.54
C ILE A 13 -16.67 -42.33 -58.07
N PRO A 14 -17.71 -41.60 -57.62
CA PRO A 14 -18.07 -40.34 -58.24
C PRO A 14 -16.90 -39.37 -58.11
N LYS A 15 -16.39 -38.90 -59.25
CA LYS A 15 -15.33 -37.86 -59.34
C LYS A 15 -15.62 -36.64 -58.44
N ILE A 16 -16.89 -36.44 -58.08
CA ILE A 16 -17.39 -35.43 -57.15
C ILE A 16 -16.73 -35.55 -55.76
N LEU A 17 -16.47 -36.75 -55.24
CA LEU A 17 -15.87 -36.97 -53.92
C LEU A 17 -14.36 -36.63 -53.88
N VAL A 18 -13.67 -36.74 -55.02
CA VAL A 18 -12.27 -36.32 -55.18
C VAL A 18 -12.17 -34.81 -55.42
N ILE A 19 -13.20 -34.20 -56.00
CA ILE A 19 -13.27 -32.75 -56.27
C ILE A 19 -13.63 -31.99 -54.98
N THR A 20 -14.55 -32.48 -54.16
CA THR A 20 -14.87 -31.84 -52.86
C THR A 20 -13.70 -31.89 -51.87
N ASN A 21 -12.96 -32.99 -51.80
CA ASN A 21 -11.75 -33.10 -50.96
C ASN A 21 -10.54 -32.32 -51.50
N LYS A 22 -10.48 -32.00 -52.80
CA LYS A 22 -9.44 -31.11 -53.36
C LYS A 22 -9.77 -29.62 -53.19
N ILE A 23 -11.06 -29.27 -53.12
CA ILE A 23 -11.57 -27.88 -53.05
C ILE A 23 -11.74 -27.38 -51.61
N LEU A 24 -11.83 -28.27 -50.62
CA LEU A 24 -11.32 -28.06 -49.25
C LEU A 24 -9.78 -27.94 -49.27
N SER A 25 -9.32 -27.11 -50.19
CA SER A 25 -8.00 -27.01 -50.75
C SER A 25 -7.00 -26.56 -49.69
N ARG A 26 -5.73 -26.89 -49.92
CA ARG A 26 -4.59 -26.33 -49.18
C ARG A 26 -4.68 -24.81 -48.99
N ASN A 27 -5.36 -24.09 -49.88
CA ASN A 27 -5.57 -22.64 -49.74
C ASN A 27 -6.66 -22.30 -48.71
N PHE A 28 -7.73 -23.07 -48.60
CA PHE A 28 -8.74 -22.88 -47.55
C PHE A 28 -8.14 -23.15 -46.16
N THR A 29 -7.39 -24.25 -46.00
CA THR A 29 -6.74 -24.55 -44.71
C THR A 29 -5.70 -23.50 -44.32
N LYS A 30 -4.91 -22.98 -45.27
CA LYS A 30 -3.97 -21.85 -45.03
C LYS A 30 -4.68 -20.55 -44.65
N ARG A 31 -5.77 -20.20 -45.33
CA ARG A 31 -6.57 -18.99 -45.00
C ARG A 31 -7.21 -19.11 -43.62
N PHE A 32 -7.79 -20.28 -43.32
CA PHE A 32 -8.40 -20.55 -42.03
C PHE A 32 -7.38 -20.53 -40.89
N SER A 33 -6.22 -21.20 -41.05
CA SER A 33 -5.16 -21.19 -40.05
C SER A 33 -4.60 -19.79 -39.83
N ALA A 34 -4.51 -18.97 -40.87
CA ALA A 34 -4.05 -17.59 -40.78
C ALA A 34 -5.05 -16.73 -39.99
N VAL A 35 -6.35 -16.80 -40.30
CA VAL A 35 -7.41 -16.09 -39.54
C VAL A 35 -7.39 -16.49 -38.07
N LEU A 36 -7.26 -17.80 -37.78
CA LEU A 36 -7.16 -18.29 -36.41
C LEU A 36 -5.94 -17.72 -35.68
N PHE A 37 -4.78 -17.65 -36.35
CA PHE A 37 -3.56 -17.07 -35.80
C PHE A 37 -3.72 -15.57 -35.50
N GLY A 38 -4.36 -14.81 -36.39
CA GLY A 38 -4.69 -13.39 -36.16
C GLY A 38 -5.60 -13.18 -34.94
N LEU A 39 -6.61 -14.03 -34.76
CA LEU A 39 -7.50 -13.99 -33.59
C LEU A 39 -6.76 -14.34 -32.29
N ILE A 40 -5.83 -15.29 -32.31
CA ILE A 40 -5.00 -15.64 -31.15
C ILE A 40 -4.12 -14.46 -30.73
N ILE A 41 -3.45 -13.79 -31.67
CA ILE A 41 -2.61 -12.62 -31.35
C ILE A 41 -3.46 -11.47 -30.81
N LEU A 42 -4.64 -11.22 -31.41
CA LEU A 42 -5.57 -10.20 -30.93
C LEU A 42 -6.00 -10.48 -29.48
N TYR A 43 -6.34 -11.74 -29.18
CA TYR A 43 -6.70 -12.16 -27.83
C TYR A 43 -5.57 -11.91 -26.82
N ILE A 44 -4.33 -12.30 -27.16
CA ILE A 44 -3.15 -12.05 -26.30
C ILE A 44 -2.98 -10.55 -26.04
N SER A 45 -3.10 -9.71 -27.07
CA SER A 45 -2.96 -8.26 -26.94
C SER A 45 -4.05 -7.63 -26.04
N LEU A 46 -5.30 -8.07 -26.19
CA LEU A 46 -6.41 -7.62 -25.34
C LEU A 46 -6.23 -8.06 -23.89
N TRP A 47 -5.77 -9.30 -23.67
CA TRP A 47 -5.48 -9.83 -22.35
C TRP A 47 -4.38 -9.04 -21.64
N GLU A 48 -3.24 -8.82 -22.31
CA GLU A 48 -2.12 -8.03 -21.79
C GLU A 48 -2.52 -6.58 -21.48
N THR A 49 -3.37 -5.99 -22.32
CA THR A 49 -3.90 -4.64 -22.10
C THR A 49 -4.81 -4.59 -20.87
N TYR A 50 -5.72 -5.54 -20.72
CA TYR A 50 -6.58 -5.65 -19.52
C TYR A 50 -5.75 -5.80 -18.25
N GLU A 51 -4.74 -6.67 -18.30
CA GLU A 51 -3.83 -6.90 -17.20
C GLU A 51 -2.98 -5.68 -16.84
N LEU A 52 -2.57 -4.88 -17.84
CA LEU A 52 -1.89 -3.59 -17.64
C LEU A 52 -2.80 -2.56 -16.93
N PHE A 53 -4.08 -2.50 -17.29
CA PHE A 53 -5.07 -1.66 -16.60
C PHE A 53 -5.26 -2.08 -15.15
N ASN A 54 -5.33 -3.39 -14.88
CA ASN A 54 -5.47 -3.90 -13.52
C ASN A 54 -4.26 -3.57 -12.65
N LEU A 55 -3.04 -3.74 -13.18
CA LEU A 55 -1.80 -3.33 -12.52
C LEU A 55 -1.80 -1.83 -12.16
N LYS A 56 -2.30 -0.96 -13.06
CA LYS A 56 -2.38 0.48 -12.81
C LYS A 56 -3.33 0.82 -11.64
N ASN A 57 -4.43 0.09 -11.51
CA ASN A 57 -5.34 0.26 -10.38
C ASN A 57 -4.69 -0.23 -9.07
N GLN A 58 -3.95 -1.33 -9.10
CA GLN A 58 -3.20 -1.82 -7.95
C GLN A 58 -2.11 -0.82 -7.51
N GLN A 59 -1.36 -0.23 -8.44
CA GLN A 59 -0.37 0.82 -8.14
C GLN A 59 -1.00 1.99 -7.37
N LYS A 60 -2.14 2.52 -7.86
CA LYS A 60 -2.85 3.61 -7.17
C LYS A 60 -3.25 3.24 -5.75
N THR A 61 -3.66 1.99 -5.53
CA THR A 61 -4.00 1.50 -4.19
C THR A 61 -2.76 1.44 -3.29
N TRP A 62 -1.64 0.93 -3.78
CA TRP A 62 -0.38 0.87 -3.02
C TRP A 62 0.18 2.24 -2.68
N GLU A 63 0.16 3.19 -3.62
CA GLU A 63 0.59 4.57 -3.37
C GLU A 63 -0.24 5.23 -2.27
N LYS A 64 -1.55 5.02 -2.26
CA LYS A 64 -2.41 5.56 -1.20
C LYS A 64 -2.12 4.92 0.15
N ARG A 65 -1.95 3.59 0.20
CA ARG A 65 -1.59 2.88 1.45
C ARG A 65 -0.24 3.33 1.99
N LYS A 66 0.74 3.53 1.11
CA LYS A 66 2.04 4.09 1.46
C LYS A 66 1.90 5.47 2.12
N ARG A 67 1.10 6.38 1.55
CA ARG A 67 0.87 7.71 2.15
C ARG A 67 0.22 7.63 3.52
N VAL A 68 -0.78 6.76 3.69
CA VAL A 68 -1.44 6.55 4.99
C VAL A 68 -0.43 6.03 6.03
N ALA A 69 0.41 5.05 5.66
CA ALA A 69 1.48 4.56 6.52
C ALA A 69 2.48 5.66 6.90
N GLU A 70 2.87 6.52 5.93
CA GLU A 70 3.74 7.68 6.19
C GLU A 70 3.12 8.66 7.20
N SER A 71 1.84 9.01 7.02
CA SER A 71 1.14 9.89 7.97
C SER A 71 1.03 9.29 9.38
N ILE A 72 0.83 7.97 9.47
CA ILE A 72 0.80 7.26 10.75
C ILE A 72 2.18 7.30 11.43
N ILE A 73 3.26 7.06 10.68
CA ILE A 73 4.64 7.12 11.19
C ILE A 73 4.95 8.54 11.70
N ASP A 74 4.61 9.56 10.93
CA ASP A 74 4.86 10.96 11.29
C ASP A 74 4.15 11.32 12.60
N TYR A 75 2.87 10.96 12.72
CA TYR A 75 2.09 11.22 13.94
C TYR A 75 2.64 10.46 15.16
N ALA A 76 2.96 9.17 15.02
CA ALA A 76 3.51 8.36 16.10
C ALA A 76 4.90 8.87 16.56
N THR A 77 5.74 9.31 15.62
CA THR A 77 7.06 9.88 15.91
C THR A 77 6.95 11.19 16.68
N GLU A 78 6.01 12.05 16.30
CA GLU A 78 5.76 13.31 17.01
C GLU A 78 5.24 13.05 18.43
N LEU A 79 4.25 12.16 18.60
CA LEU A 79 3.73 11.78 19.92
C LEU A 79 4.84 11.19 20.80
N LYS A 80 5.73 10.38 20.24
CA LYS A 80 6.92 9.86 20.93
C LYS A 80 7.87 10.99 21.36
N SER A 81 8.12 11.95 20.46
CA SER A 81 8.98 13.11 20.75
C SER A 81 8.42 13.96 21.90
N VAL A 82 7.11 14.22 21.89
CA VAL A 82 6.42 14.93 22.97
C VAL A 82 6.48 14.14 24.27
N THR A 83 6.24 12.82 24.22
CA THR A 83 6.33 11.93 25.39
C THR A 83 7.72 11.95 26.01
N LYS A 84 8.77 11.84 25.19
CA LYS A 84 10.17 11.92 25.61
C LYS A 84 10.51 13.27 26.25
N THR A 85 10.03 14.35 25.63
CA THR A 85 10.22 15.71 26.13
C THR A 85 9.58 15.87 27.50
N PHE A 86 8.34 15.40 27.66
CA PHE A 86 7.62 15.40 28.93
C PHE A 86 8.35 14.56 30.00
N ARG A 87 8.91 13.40 29.64
CA ARG A 87 9.74 12.59 30.56
C ARG A 87 10.97 13.34 31.04
N LEU A 88 11.71 14.00 30.14
CA LEU A 88 12.91 14.78 30.52
C LEU A 88 12.56 15.87 31.53
N TYR A 89 11.42 16.52 31.35
CA TYR A 89 10.95 17.53 32.29
C TYR A 89 10.53 16.97 33.64
N LEU A 90 9.90 15.79 33.70
CA LEU A 90 9.61 15.15 34.99
C LEU A 90 10.90 14.84 35.76
N ASN A 91 11.95 14.43 35.07
CA ASN A 91 13.26 14.23 35.70
C ASN A 91 13.81 15.55 36.26
N GLU A 92 13.78 16.62 35.47
CA GLU A 92 14.24 17.96 35.91
C GLU A 92 13.43 18.46 37.11
N TYR A 93 12.11 18.23 37.11
CA TYR A 93 11.25 18.53 38.25
C TYR A 93 11.66 17.76 39.51
N ASP A 94 11.92 16.45 39.38
CA ASP A 94 12.36 15.61 40.50
C ASP A 94 13.71 16.10 41.05
N ASP A 95 14.65 16.49 40.18
CA ASP A 95 15.94 17.06 40.56
C ASP A 95 15.78 18.38 41.32
N LEU A 96 14.93 19.29 40.84
CA LEU A 96 14.63 20.58 41.49
C LEU A 96 13.96 20.41 42.85
N LEU A 97 13.09 19.41 43.00
CA LEU A 97 12.50 19.07 44.29
C LEU A 97 13.54 18.54 45.28
N ILE A 98 14.43 17.66 44.85
CA ILE A 98 15.52 17.16 45.68
C ILE A 98 16.39 18.32 46.15
N GLU A 99 16.74 19.23 45.24
CA GLU A 99 17.58 20.38 45.52
C GLU A 99 16.90 21.39 46.46
N TYR A 100 15.60 21.64 46.27
CA TYR A 100 14.78 22.41 47.22
C TYR A 100 14.79 21.78 48.61
N ASN A 101 14.55 20.47 48.72
CA ASN A 101 14.54 19.79 50.02
C ASN A 101 15.91 19.84 50.70
N ARG A 102 17.01 19.85 49.95
CA ARG A 102 18.37 19.99 50.49
C ARG A 102 18.69 21.41 50.97
N THR A 103 18.27 22.42 50.21
CA THR A 103 18.73 23.81 50.38
C THR A 103 17.69 24.75 50.99
N HIS A 104 16.42 24.35 50.94
CA HIS A 104 15.22 25.13 51.27
C HIS A 104 15.13 26.46 50.50
N ASN A 105 15.81 26.56 49.35
CA ASN A 105 15.84 27.78 48.56
C ASN A 105 14.58 27.91 47.69
N PRO A 106 13.70 28.91 47.93
CA PRO A 106 12.43 29.05 47.25
C PRO A 106 12.53 29.30 45.73
N VAL A 107 13.71 29.67 45.21
CA VAL A 107 13.96 29.80 43.76
C VAL A 107 13.64 28.50 43.02
N PHE A 108 13.90 27.35 43.63
CA PHE A 108 13.60 26.05 43.03
C PHE A 108 12.09 25.79 42.91
N ILE A 109 11.27 26.29 43.85
CA ILE A 109 9.79 26.23 43.74
C ILE A 109 9.27 27.12 42.61
N VAL A 110 9.87 28.30 42.43
CA VAL A 110 9.50 29.20 41.32
C VAL A 110 9.83 28.56 39.98
N HIS A 111 11.00 27.92 39.88
CA HIS A 111 11.41 27.20 38.68
C HIS A 111 10.43 26.06 38.36
N ILE A 112 10.06 25.26 39.37
CA ILE A 112 9.05 24.21 39.26
C ILE A 112 7.72 24.73 38.67
N LYS A 113 7.18 25.83 39.20
CA LYS A 113 5.91 26.41 38.71
C LYS A 113 6.00 26.94 37.28
N PHE A 114 7.14 27.54 36.92
CA PHE A 114 7.38 28.03 35.57
C PHE A 114 7.47 26.88 34.56
N THR A 115 8.21 25.83 34.92
CA THR A 115 8.39 24.63 34.10
C THR A 115 7.06 23.91 33.86
N ASP A 116 6.22 23.73 34.89
CA ASP A 116 4.88 23.13 34.74
C ASP A 116 3.97 23.88 33.74
N SER A 117 3.91 25.21 33.85
CA SER A 117 3.10 26.06 32.96
C SER A 117 3.57 25.98 31.50
N LEU A 118 4.88 26.03 31.28
CA LEU A 118 5.48 25.95 29.94
C LEU A 118 5.18 24.61 29.26
N ILE A 119 5.27 23.51 30.01
CA ILE A 119 5.07 22.15 29.53
C ILE A 119 3.61 21.89 29.22
N THR A 120 2.72 22.24 30.13
CA THR A 120 1.28 22.06 29.96
C THR A 120 0.80 22.80 28.71
N HIS A 121 1.29 24.03 28.50
CA HIS A 121 0.96 24.82 27.32
C HIS A 121 1.53 24.23 26.02
N ARG A 122 2.82 23.84 26.01
CA ARG A 122 3.46 23.27 24.81
C ARG A 122 2.89 21.90 24.43
N CYS A 123 2.65 21.02 25.40
CA CYS A 123 2.07 19.70 25.15
C CYS A 123 0.64 19.81 24.62
N ALA A 124 -0.17 20.71 25.19
CA ALA A 124 -1.54 20.92 24.73
C ALA A 124 -1.59 21.42 23.27
N ILE A 125 -0.77 22.41 22.92
CA ILE A 125 -0.74 22.97 21.56
C ILE A 125 -0.25 21.95 20.52
N LEU A 126 0.80 21.19 20.85
CA LEU A 126 1.38 20.22 19.92
C LEU A 126 0.42 19.06 19.63
N LEU A 127 -0.30 18.58 20.63
CA LEU A 127 -1.28 17.49 20.45
C LEU A 127 -2.53 17.96 19.70
N GLU A 128 -3.07 19.12 20.04
CA GLU A 128 -4.28 19.68 19.41
C GLU A 128 -4.07 19.91 17.90
N ASN A 129 -2.93 20.49 17.51
CA ASN A 129 -2.64 20.80 16.11
C ASN A 129 -2.50 19.55 15.24
N ARG A 130 -1.87 18.49 15.76
CA ARG A 130 -1.62 17.25 14.98
C ARG A 130 -2.83 16.33 14.96
N ARG A 131 -3.66 16.34 16.00
CA ARG A 131 -4.96 15.68 15.97
C ARG A 131 -5.81 16.21 14.82
N VAL A 132 -5.86 17.52 14.63
CA VAL A 132 -6.59 18.15 13.50
C VAL A 132 -6.02 17.73 12.14
N GLU A 133 -4.71 17.59 12.00
CA GLU A 133 -4.09 17.12 10.76
C GLU A 133 -4.33 15.63 10.48
N LEU A 134 -4.33 14.79 11.53
CA LEU A 134 -4.67 13.38 11.41
C LEU A 134 -6.15 13.22 11.02
N GLU A 135 -7.06 13.98 11.64
CA GLU A 135 -8.49 14.01 11.29
C GLU A 135 -8.73 14.50 9.84
N LYS A 136 -7.99 15.50 9.37
CA LYS A 136 -8.04 15.93 7.95
C LYS A 136 -7.53 14.86 7.00
N THR A 137 -6.42 14.21 7.34
CA THR A 137 -5.87 13.08 6.58
C THR A 137 -6.93 11.95 6.49
N ILE A 138 -7.61 11.64 7.59
CA ILE A 138 -8.69 10.66 7.63
C ILE A 138 -9.83 11.03 6.67
N GLN A 139 -10.30 12.28 6.71
CA GLN A 139 -11.38 12.77 5.86
C GLN A 139 -11.00 12.77 4.36
N GLU A 140 -9.73 13.02 4.02
CA GLU A 140 -9.26 12.97 2.63
C GLU A 140 -9.26 11.55 2.04
N TYR A 141 -9.07 10.51 2.86
CA TYR A 141 -8.90 9.13 2.38
C TYR A 141 -10.09 8.19 2.67
N ASP A 142 -11.16 8.73 3.27
CA ASP A 142 -12.31 8.03 3.88
C ASP A 142 -13.13 7.13 2.93
N ARG A 143 -13.00 7.27 1.61
CA ARG A 143 -13.80 6.50 0.63
C ARG A 143 -13.17 5.18 0.15
N LEU A 144 -11.88 4.90 0.40
CA LEU A 144 -11.19 3.74 -0.22
C LEU A 144 -10.38 2.85 0.72
N ILE A 145 -10.05 3.31 1.94
CA ILE A 145 -9.11 2.65 2.86
C ILE A 145 -9.69 2.24 4.25
N PRO A 146 -10.97 2.48 4.62
CA PRO A 146 -11.36 2.62 6.02
C PRO A 146 -11.31 1.35 6.89
N ARG A 147 -11.35 0.11 6.37
CA ARG A 147 -11.47 -1.07 7.26
C ARG A 147 -10.18 -1.59 7.87
N LEU A 148 -9.04 -1.46 7.19
CA LEU A 148 -7.77 -1.98 7.69
C LEU A 148 -7.17 -1.02 8.72
N TYR A 149 -7.06 0.26 8.38
CA TYR A 149 -6.34 1.23 9.22
C TYR A 149 -7.21 1.96 10.24
N SER A 150 -8.55 1.90 10.17
CA SER A 150 -9.41 2.52 11.20
C SER A 150 -9.15 1.97 12.60
N LYS A 151 -8.86 0.67 12.70
CA LYS A 151 -8.51 0.05 13.98
C LYS A 151 -7.19 0.58 14.53
N ASP A 152 -6.23 0.85 13.67
CA ASP A 152 -4.89 1.28 14.08
C ASP A 152 -4.83 2.78 14.36
N ILE A 153 -5.60 3.58 13.63
CA ILE A 153 -5.85 4.99 13.96
C ILE A 153 -6.59 5.10 15.30
N PHE A 154 -7.57 4.24 15.55
CA PHE A 154 -8.24 4.19 16.86
C PHE A 154 -7.27 3.85 17.99
N LYS A 155 -6.29 2.96 17.76
CA LYS A 155 -5.22 2.69 18.74
C LYS A 155 -4.37 3.93 19.01
N LEU A 156 -3.99 4.71 17.97
CA LEU A 156 -3.26 5.96 18.17
C LEU A 156 -4.04 6.96 19.03
N ASN A 157 -5.35 7.10 18.80
CA ASN A 157 -6.20 7.97 19.62
C ASN A 157 -6.28 7.49 21.08
N ILE A 158 -6.30 6.17 21.32
CA ILE A 158 -6.23 5.63 22.69
C ILE A 158 -4.90 6.01 23.35
N LEU A 159 -3.79 5.89 22.62
CA LEU A 159 -2.46 6.25 23.14
C LEU A 159 -2.34 7.75 23.45
N GLU A 160 -2.91 8.61 22.60
CA GLU A 160 -3.02 10.05 22.87
C GLU A 160 -3.87 10.32 24.13
N GLU A 161 -4.99 9.61 24.30
CA GLU A 161 -5.84 9.74 25.47
C GLU A 161 -5.14 9.27 26.75
N GLU A 162 -4.37 8.17 26.67
CA GLU A 162 -3.54 7.68 27.78
C GLU A 162 -2.46 8.69 28.16
N PHE A 163 -1.78 9.28 27.17
CA PHE A 163 -0.84 10.38 27.40
C PHE A 163 -1.53 11.56 28.10
N SER A 164 -2.69 12.00 27.61
CA SER A 164 -3.48 13.08 28.23
C SER A 164 -3.85 12.78 29.69
N LYS A 165 -4.23 11.52 29.99
CA LYS A 165 -4.53 11.06 31.36
C LYS A 165 -3.29 11.10 32.25
N ILE A 166 -2.12 10.69 31.73
CA ILE A 166 -0.85 10.76 32.46
C ILE A 166 -0.51 12.22 32.79
N VAL A 167 -0.56 13.11 31.80
CA VAL A 167 -0.30 14.55 31.99
C VAL A 167 -1.26 15.16 33.02
N LYS A 168 -2.57 14.88 32.93
CA LYS A 168 -3.57 15.38 33.90
C LYS A 168 -3.34 14.87 35.32
N LYS A 169 -2.96 13.61 35.49
CA LYS A 169 -2.63 13.03 36.80
C LYS A 169 -1.37 13.64 37.42
N LEU A 170 -0.44 14.07 36.58
CA LEU A 170 0.81 14.68 36.99
C LEU A 170 0.72 16.18 37.21
N HIS A 171 -0.41 16.81 36.84
CA HIS A 171 -0.59 18.24 36.96
C HIS A 171 -0.44 18.72 38.42
N PHE A 172 0.44 19.68 38.63
CA PHE A 172 1.03 20.00 39.93
C PHE A 172 0.15 20.94 40.79
N ASN A 173 -1.07 21.23 40.36
CA ASN A 173 -2.01 22.13 41.06
C ASN A 173 -2.47 21.64 42.44
N ASN A 174 -2.24 20.37 42.80
CA ASN A 174 -2.61 19.81 44.10
C ASN A 174 -1.44 19.65 45.09
N LEU A 175 -0.22 20.04 44.72
CA LEU A 175 0.97 19.85 45.57
C LEU A 175 1.37 21.15 46.25
N LEU A 176 0.56 21.57 47.22
CA LEU A 176 0.86 22.75 48.08
C LEU A 176 1.93 22.46 49.15
N ASN A 177 2.39 21.22 49.30
CA ASN A 177 3.37 20.87 50.32
C ASN A 177 4.47 19.94 49.77
N PRO A 178 5.71 20.44 49.57
CA PRO A 178 6.85 19.68 49.03
C PRO A 178 7.18 18.39 49.82
N LEU A 179 6.85 18.36 51.12
CA LEU A 179 7.06 17.21 52.01
C LEU A 179 6.08 16.04 51.76
N ASP A 180 4.85 16.32 51.30
CA ASP A 180 3.86 15.29 50.96
C ASP A 180 4.17 14.60 49.62
N ILE A 181 5.03 15.21 48.80
CA ILE A 181 5.45 14.68 47.49
C ILE A 181 6.47 13.56 47.65
N LEU A 182 7.42 13.72 48.56
CA LEU A 182 8.51 12.76 48.82
C LEU A 182 8.02 11.45 49.45
N THR A 183 6.99 11.53 50.30
CA THR A 183 6.48 10.37 51.04
C THR A 183 5.57 9.46 50.23
N LYS A 184 5.05 9.92 49.07
CA LYS A 184 3.95 9.23 48.41
C LYS A 184 4.16 8.67 47.01
N ASN A 185 5.26 8.92 46.30
CA ASN A 185 5.63 8.16 45.09
C ASN A 185 6.93 8.71 44.50
N LEU A 186 8.04 8.00 44.74
CA LEU A 186 9.32 8.22 44.08
C LEU A 186 9.21 8.06 42.55
N SER A 187 9.98 8.90 41.87
CA SER A 187 10.15 9.14 40.42
C SER A 187 9.84 7.99 39.47
N THR A 188 10.22 6.76 39.81
CA THR A 188 10.07 5.56 38.97
C THR A 188 8.60 5.26 38.63
N SER A 189 7.68 5.44 39.58
CA SER A 189 6.25 5.17 39.36
C SER A 189 5.56 6.15 38.41
N ARG A 190 6.07 7.39 38.29
CA ARG A 190 5.49 8.47 37.49
C ARG A 190 5.98 8.45 36.05
N ILE A 191 7.22 8.03 35.84
CA ILE A 191 7.88 8.01 34.53
C ILE A 191 7.59 6.71 33.77
N GLN A 192 7.40 5.59 34.46
CA GLN A 192 7.19 4.28 33.80
C GLN A 192 6.05 4.27 32.77
N PRO A 193 4.88 4.91 32.99
CA PRO A 193 3.83 4.98 31.98
C PRO A 193 4.27 5.67 30.68
N LEU A 194 5.15 6.67 30.77
CA LEU A 194 5.68 7.37 29.60
C LEU A 194 6.71 6.51 28.85
N ILE A 195 7.53 5.75 29.57
CA ILE A 195 8.47 4.79 28.97
C ILE A 195 7.68 3.72 28.20
N ASN A 196 6.65 3.13 28.83
CA ASN A 196 5.81 2.13 28.20
C ASN A 196 5.12 2.68 26.93
N LEU A 197 4.66 3.93 26.98
CA LEU A 197 4.08 4.61 25.82
C LEU A 197 5.12 4.78 24.69
N GLU A 198 6.34 5.19 25.00
CA GLU A 198 7.44 5.28 24.02
C GLU A 198 7.71 3.92 23.36
N ASP A 199 7.76 2.82 24.13
CA ASP A 199 8.01 1.47 23.62
C ASP A 199 6.89 0.97 22.69
N ILE A 200 5.63 1.27 23.04
CA ILE A 200 4.47 0.95 22.21
C ILE A 200 4.53 1.74 20.90
N LEU A 201 4.89 3.03 20.96
CA LEU A 201 5.05 3.88 19.78
C LEU A 201 6.20 3.39 18.87
N ASP A 202 7.31 2.94 19.45
CA ASP A 202 8.43 2.36 18.68
C ASP A 202 8.04 1.09 17.93
N THR A 203 7.29 0.22 18.60
CA THR A 203 6.75 -0.98 17.96
C THR A 203 5.83 -0.61 16.80
N PHE A 204 5.00 0.42 17.00
CA PHE A 204 4.06 0.90 16.00
C PHE A 204 4.78 1.52 14.79
N ILE A 205 5.77 2.40 15.01
CA ILE A 205 6.61 3.00 13.97
C ILE A 205 7.29 1.90 13.15
N THR A 206 7.96 0.95 13.81
CA THR A 206 8.68 -0.14 13.16
C THR A 206 7.77 -0.98 12.27
N TYR A 207 6.56 -1.29 12.76
CA TYR A 207 5.57 -2.03 11.97
C TYR A 207 5.21 -1.28 10.68
N TYR A 208 4.92 0.02 10.76
CA TYR A 208 4.54 0.82 9.60
C TYR A 208 5.69 1.13 8.65
N GLU A 209 6.93 1.24 9.15
CA GLU A 209 8.12 1.33 8.30
C GLU A 209 8.25 0.07 7.42
N ASN A 210 8.10 -1.11 8.01
CA ASN A 210 8.11 -2.37 7.26
C ASN A 210 6.98 -2.44 6.22
N GLU A 211 5.78 -1.93 6.58
CA GLU A 211 4.66 -1.87 5.65
C GLU A 211 4.94 -0.91 4.48
N LYS A 212 5.49 0.27 4.77
CA LYS A 212 5.94 1.26 3.77
C LYS A 212 6.99 0.66 2.83
N TYR A 213 7.98 -0.06 3.35
CA TYR A 213 8.98 -0.75 2.53
C TYR A 213 8.36 -1.82 1.63
N THR A 214 7.37 -2.56 2.14
CA THR A 214 6.62 -3.55 1.35
C THR A 214 5.94 -2.90 0.14
N TYR A 215 5.28 -1.76 0.32
CA TYR A 215 4.64 -1.04 -0.79
C TYR A 215 5.64 -0.41 -1.76
N LEU A 216 6.80 0.07 -1.27
CA LEU A 216 7.90 0.52 -2.14
C LEU A 216 8.40 -0.61 -3.03
N TYR A 217 8.65 -1.78 -2.46
CA TYR A 217 9.08 -2.97 -3.22
C TYR A 217 8.06 -3.40 -4.27
N GLN A 218 6.77 -3.41 -3.91
CA GLN A 218 5.68 -3.68 -4.86
C GLN A 218 5.64 -2.65 -6.01
N GLY A 219 5.97 -1.39 -5.73
CA GLY A 219 6.11 -0.33 -6.73
C GLY A 219 7.25 -0.59 -7.73
N PHE A 220 8.38 -1.12 -7.28
CA PHE A 220 9.47 -1.53 -8.17
C PHE A 220 9.05 -2.69 -9.08
N ASN A 221 8.46 -3.75 -8.51
CA ASN A 221 7.98 -4.91 -9.27
C ASN A 221 6.88 -4.53 -10.28
N TYR A 222 6.08 -3.51 -9.98
CA TYR A 222 5.11 -2.96 -10.93
C TYR A 222 5.79 -2.38 -12.17
N ASN A 223 6.88 -1.62 -12.02
CA ASN A 223 7.56 -1.01 -13.16
C ASN A 223 8.12 -2.09 -14.10
N ASP A 224 8.67 -3.17 -13.56
CA ASP A 224 9.15 -4.31 -14.33
C ASP A 224 8.01 -5.03 -15.05
N SER A 225 6.95 -5.36 -14.32
CA SER A 225 5.76 -6.02 -14.87
C SER A 225 5.12 -5.17 -15.97
N LYS A 226 4.97 -3.86 -15.74
CA LYS A 226 4.45 -2.89 -16.71
C LYS A 226 5.30 -2.85 -17.98
N SER A 227 6.63 -2.78 -17.82
CA SER A 227 7.57 -2.76 -18.95
C SER A 227 7.41 -4.02 -19.81
N ASN A 228 7.32 -5.19 -19.19
CA ASN A 228 7.13 -6.46 -19.89
C ASN A 228 5.78 -6.51 -20.64
N LYS A 229 4.68 -6.11 -20.01
CA LYS A 229 3.36 -6.08 -20.68
C LYS A 229 3.33 -5.11 -21.86
N ILE A 230 3.93 -3.92 -21.71
CA ILE A 230 4.04 -2.96 -22.82
C ILE A 230 4.86 -3.56 -23.98
N LYS A 231 5.98 -4.23 -23.69
CA LYS A 231 6.77 -4.92 -24.72
C LYS A 231 5.95 -6.01 -25.43
N ASN A 232 5.19 -6.81 -24.70
CA ASN A 232 4.32 -7.86 -25.28
C ASN A 232 3.21 -7.28 -26.16
N ILE A 233 2.58 -6.17 -25.74
CA ILE A 233 1.57 -5.47 -26.54
C ILE A 233 2.18 -4.94 -27.83
N ILE A 234 3.32 -4.24 -27.74
CA ILE A 234 4.03 -3.70 -28.92
C ILE A 234 4.42 -4.83 -29.87
N PHE A 235 5.01 -5.92 -29.35
CA PHE A 235 5.37 -7.09 -30.14
C PHE A 235 4.15 -7.71 -30.83
N SER A 236 3.02 -7.84 -30.13
CA SER A 236 1.76 -8.36 -30.68
C SER A 236 1.23 -7.46 -31.80
N ILE A 237 1.27 -6.14 -31.63
CA ILE A 237 0.86 -5.16 -32.65
C ILE A 237 1.77 -5.24 -33.88
N ILE A 238 3.10 -5.28 -33.70
CA ILE A 238 4.06 -5.44 -34.79
C ILE A 238 3.79 -6.75 -35.54
N THR A 239 3.56 -7.84 -34.81
CA THR A 239 3.25 -9.15 -35.40
C THR A 239 1.94 -9.11 -36.18
N LEU A 240 0.89 -8.46 -35.67
CA LEU A 240 -0.35 -8.21 -36.40
C LEU A 240 -0.10 -7.41 -37.68
N ILE A 241 0.64 -6.30 -37.62
CA ILE A 241 0.96 -5.47 -38.80
C ILE A 241 1.72 -6.29 -39.85
N PHE A 242 2.77 -7.02 -39.44
CA PHE A 242 3.51 -7.90 -40.34
C PHE A 242 2.60 -8.98 -40.93
N TYR A 243 1.74 -9.58 -40.13
CA TYR A 243 0.76 -10.56 -40.57
C TYR A 243 -0.21 -9.96 -41.61
N PHE A 244 -0.76 -8.77 -41.36
CA PHE A 244 -1.62 -8.06 -42.32
C PHE A 244 -0.89 -7.68 -43.61
N TYR A 245 0.38 -7.29 -43.53
CA TYR A 245 1.15 -6.82 -44.69
C TYR A 245 1.71 -7.96 -45.55
N THR A 246 2.09 -9.09 -44.94
CA THR A 246 2.76 -10.20 -45.66
C THR A 246 1.79 -11.31 -46.04
N ILE A 247 0.94 -11.75 -45.11
CA ILE A 247 0.13 -12.96 -45.29
C ILE A 247 -1.18 -12.67 -46.02
N ILE A 248 -1.83 -11.53 -45.78
CA ILE A 248 -3.09 -11.21 -46.45
C ILE A 248 -2.87 -10.97 -47.95
N PRO A 249 -1.94 -10.11 -48.40
CA PRO A 249 -1.65 -10.00 -49.82
C PRO A 249 -1.24 -11.34 -50.43
N TYR A 250 -0.49 -12.19 -49.73
CA TYR A 250 -0.11 -13.52 -50.24
C TYR A 250 -1.29 -14.51 -50.33
N LEU A 251 -2.29 -14.41 -49.44
CA LEU A 251 -3.50 -15.25 -49.46
C LEU A 251 -4.53 -14.77 -50.48
N PHE A 252 -4.53 -13.48 -50.85
CA PHE A 252 -5.50 -12.86 -51.76
C PHE A 252 -4.92 -12.50 -53.15
N ASN A 253 -3.60 -12.30 -53.30
CA ASN A 253 -2.90 -12.35 -54.60
C ASN A 253 -2.55 -13.80 -54.93
N THR A 254 -3.56 -14.59 -55.27
CA THR A 254 -3.35 -15.58 -56.33
C THR A 254 -3.66 -14.88 -57.64
N LYS A 255 -2.71 -14.06 -58.11
CA LYS A 255 -2.60 -13.79 -59.55
C LYS A 255 -1.83 -14.97 -60.16
N ASP A 256 -2.51 -16.10 -60.27
CA ASP A 256 -2.21 -17.17 -61.22
C ASP A 256 -3.61 -17.52 -61.77
N GLY A 257 -3.95 -17.32 -63.03
CA GLY A 257 -3.22 -17.70 -64.24
C GLY A 257 -4.23 -18.44 -65.11
#